data_AF-Q8SV95-F1
#
_entry.id   AF-Q8SV95-F1
#
_cell.length_a   1.000
_cell.length_b   1.000
_cell.length_c   1.000
_cell.angle_alpha   90.00
_cell.angle_beta   90.00
_cell.angle_gamma   90.00
#
_symmetry.space_group_name_H-M   'P 1'
#
loop_
_entity.id
_entity.type
_entity.pdbx_description
1 polymer ?
#
loop_
_entity_poly.entity_id
_entity_poly.type
_entity_poly.pdbx_seq_one_letter_code
_entity_poly.pdbx_strand_id
1 'polypeptide(L)'
;MRCEWEGCQEEIGDNVRGHLLSHIEKDEEARCLWKDCARYGEAQASKHALLAHARRHTGERPFECHLCGKDYTRSDPLKKHLLRHEAVDSKNENLIRKIEYLGQLLAEYRRESLRIMNDIESIRYNIQAMSRKIAYETKGNKSSL
;
A
#
# COMPACT_ATOMS: atom_id res chain seq x y z
N MET A 1 26.11 3.03 21.78
CA MET A 1 26.37 4.45 21.41
C MET A 1 26.68 5.21 22.68
N ARG A 2 27.68 6.10 22.72
CA ARG A 2 27.97 6.89 23.94
C ARG A 2 26.87 7.92 24.18
N CYS A 3 26.39 8.05 25.41
CA CYS A 3 25.51 9.15 25.78
C CYS A 3 26.30 10.46 25.88
N GLU A 4 25.79 11.53 25.27
CA GLU A 4 26.40 12.86 25.34
C GLU A 4 25.54 13.86 26.13
N TRP A 5 24.62 13.33 26.94
CA TRP A 5 23.96 14.14 27.96
C TRP A 5 24.99 14.68 28.96
N GLU A 6 24.84 15.93 29.36
CA GLU A 6 25.76 16.60 30.28
C GLU A 6 25.99 15.77 31.55
N GLY A 7 27.26 15.51 31.88
CA GLY A 7 27.66 14.70 33.03
C GLY A 7 27.48 13.18 32.89
N CYS A 8 26.91 12.68 31.79
CA CYS A 8 26.77 11.24 31.57
C CYS A 8 28.04 10.62 30.97
N GLN A 9 28.47 9.47 31.51
CA GLN A 9 29.59 8.68 31.01
C GLN A 9 29.17 7.28 30.54
N GLU A 10 27.86 7.00 30.51
CA GLU A 10 27.30 5.69 30.18
C GLU A 10 27.16 5.47 28.66
N GLU A 11 27.12 4.20 28.27
CA GLU A 11 26.68 3.80 26.93
C GLU A 11 25.18 3.55 26.91
N ILE A 12 24.53 3.98 25.83
CA ILE A 12 23.13 3.69 25.54
C ILE A 12 23.06 2.24 25.05
N GLY A 13 22.53 1.36 25.92
CA GLY A 13 22.18 -0.03 25.60
C GLY A 13 20.74 -0.18 25.10
N ASP A 14 20.19 -1.40 25.19
CA ASP A 14 18.89 -1.76 24.62
C ASP A 14 17.70 -1.01 25.27
N ASN A 15 17.80 -0.70 26.57
CA ASN A 15 16.76 0.04 27.29
C ASN A 15 16.93 1.56 27.15
N VAL A 16 16.87 2.05 25.90
CA VAL A 16 17.06 3.47 25.58
C VAL A 16 16.07 4.35 26.33
N ARG A 17 14.78 3.96 26.36
CA ARG A 17 13.75 4.69 27.09
C ARG A 17 14.09 4.86 28.58
N GLY A 18 14.49 3.78 29.25
CA GLY A 18 14.84 3.83 30.67
C GLY A 18 16.04 4.73 30.93
N HIS A 19 17.08 4.62 30.09
CA HIS A 19 18.25 5.49 30.17
C HIS A 19 17.88 6.97 29.99
N LEU A 20 17.08 7.32 28.99
CA LEU A 20 16.65 8.71 28.76
C LEU A 20 15.82 9.26 29.93
N LEU A 21 14.93 8.45 30.50
CA LEU A 21 14.15 8.84 31.69
C LEU A 21 15.04 9.15 32.89
N SER A 22 16.17 8.44 33.07
CA SER A 22 17.12 8.69 34.16
C SER A 22 17.73 10.10 34.15
N HIS A 23 17.78 10.75 32.98
CA HIS A 23 18.22 12.15 32.83
C HIS A 23 17.07 13.12 33.04
N ILE A 24 15.93 12.84 32.40
CA ILE A 24 14.75 13.72 32.37
C ILE A 24 14.08 13.81 33.75
N GLU A 25 14.15 12.76 34.54
CA GLU A 25 13.55 12.75 35.87
C GLU A 25 14.36 13.57 36.88
N LYS A 26 15.68 13.68 36.69
CA LYS A 26 16.59 14.49 37.54
C LYS A 26 16.49 15.99 37.29
N ASP A 27 16.04 16.39 36.11
CA ASP A 27 15.86 17.79 35.74
C ASP A 27 14.42 18.25 36.01
N GLU A 28 14.25 19.13 37.00
CA GLU A 28 12.96 19.72 37.34
C GLU A 28 12.44 20.67 36.24
N GLU A 29 13.35 21.27 35.47
CA GLU A 29 13.04 22.29 34.46
C GLU A 29 12.81 21.68 33.07
N ALA A 30 12.92 20.35 32.95
CA ALA A 30 12.75 19.61 31.70
C ALA A 30 13.55 20.22 30.54
N ARG A 31 14.84 20.49 30.76
CA ARG A 31 15.76 21.01 29.74
C ARG A 31 16.50 19.88 29.03
N CYS A 32 16.86 20.13 27.77
CA CYS A 32 17.76 19.23 27.05
C CYS A 32 19.22 19.62 27.34
N LEU A 33 20.00 18.70 27.91
CA LEU A 33 21.43 18.92 28.18
C LEU A 33 22.31 18.05 27.29
N TRP A 34 21.85 17.71 26.08
CA TRP A 34 22.66 16.96 25.12
C TRP A 34 23.63 17.90 24.41
N LYS A 35 24.95 17.65 24.51
CA LYS A 35 26.02 18.59 24.10
C LYS A 35 25.84 19.21 22.71
N ASP A 36 25.47 18.41 21.72
CA ASP A 36 25.29 18.86 20.33
C ASP A 36 23.84 19.28 19.98
N CYS A 37 22.99 19.51 20.98
CA CYS A 37 21.62 19.94 20.74
C CYS A 37 21.54 21.44 20.42
N ALA A 38 20.90 21.77 19.29
CA ALA A 38 20.56 23.15 18.97
C ALA A 38 19.63 23.82 20.01
N ARG A 39 18.94 23.02 20.83
CA ARG A 39 18.01 23.47 21.90
C ARG A 39 18.60 23.20 23.29
N TYR A 40 19.92 23.19 23.40
CA TYR A 40 20.61 22.97 24.67
C TYR A 40 20.13 23.98 25.74
N GLY A 41 19.83 23.48 26.93
CA GLY A 41 19.31 24.29 28.04
C GLY A 41 17.89 24.82 27.84
N GLU A 42 17.24 24.57 26.70
CA GLU A 42 15.86 25.01 26.48
C GLU A 42 14.86 24.11 27.22
N ALA A 43 14.02 24.73 28.04
CA ALA A 43 12.91 24.05 28.70
C ALA A 43 11.90 23.54 27.67
N GLN A 44 11.49 22.29 27.83
CA GLN A 44 10.42 21.68 27.02
C GLN A 44 9.07 21.85 27.73
N ALA A 45 7.99 21.83 26.95
CA ALA A 45 6.63 22.00 27.48
C ALA A 45 6.22 20.93 28.51
N SER A 46 6.87 19.76 28.51
CA SER A 46 6.67 18.69 29.50
C SER A 46 7.83 17.68 29.45
N LYS A 47 7.98 16.86 30.51
CA LYS A 47 8.90 15.71 30.51
C LYS A 47 8.64 14.74 29.36
N HIS A 48 7.39 14.57 28.93
CA HIS A 48 7.05 13.75 27.77
C HIS A 48 7.57 14.35 26.45
N ALA A 49 7.47 15.68 26.31
CA ALA A 49 8.03 16.39 25.16
C ALA A 49 9.56 16.31 25.15
N LEU A 50 10.21 16.43 26.31
CA LEU A 50 11.65 16.22 26.44
C LEU A 50 12.07 14.80 26.10
N LEU A 51 11.33 13.78 26.54
CA LEU A 51 11.62 12.38 26.19
C LEU A 51 11.54 12.17 24.67
N ALA A 52 10.48 12.69 24.04
CA ALA A 52 10.34 12.60 22.60
C ALA A 52 11.43 13.37 21.84
N HIS A 53 11.89 14.50 22.38
CA HIS A 53 13.01 15.26 21.85
C HIS A 53 14.33 14.47 21.98
N ALA A 54 14.60 13.91 23.16
CA ALA A 54 15.83 13.19 23.47
C ALA A 54 16.06 11.96 22.57
N ARG A 55 14.97 11.29 22.14
CA ARG A 55 15.03 10.20 21.13
C ARG A 55 15.69 10.59 19.82
N ARG A 56 15.67 11.88 19.43
CA ARG A 56 16.35 12.35 18.23
C ARG A 56 17.86 12.15 18.30
N HIS A 57 18.43 12.24 19.51
CA HIS A 57 19.87 12.07 19.72
C HIS A 57 20.29 10.61 19.70
N THR A 58 19.46 9.73 20.25
CA THR A 58 19.76 8.29 20.31
C THR A 58 19.39 7.56 19.03
N GLY A 59 18.54 8.15 18.19
CA GLY A 59 17.96 7.50 17.02
C GLY A 59 16.84 6.52 17.36
N GLU A 60 16.39 6.45 18.60
CA GLU A 60 15.31 5.54 19.02
C GLU A 60 13.98 5.91 18.33
N ARG A 61 13.39 4.95 17.62
CA ARG A 61 12.11 5.12 16.93
C ARG A 61 11.13 3.99 17.28
N PRO A 62 10.48 4.07 18.47
CA PRO A 62 9.66 2.97 18.97
C PRO A 62 8.37 2.71 18.19
N PHE A 63 7.99 3.62 17.28
CA PHE A 63 6.69 3.61 16.62
C PHE A 63 6.85 3.27 15.14
N GLU A 64 6.64 2.01 14.79
CA GLU A 64 6.77 1.52 13.41
C GLU A 64 5.41 1.38 12.72
N CYS A 65 5.36 1.74 11.43
CA CYS A 65 4.24 1.48 10.56
C CYS A 65 4.25 0.02 10.11
N HIS A 66 3.28 -0.77 10.56
CA HIS A 66 3.12 -2.18 10.17
C HIS A 66 2.81 -2.40 8.68
N LEU A 67 2.45 -1.35 7.93
CA LEU A 67 2.12 -1.43 6.50
C LEU A 67 3.34 -1.17 5.58
N CYS A 68 4.32 -0.38 6.01
CA CYS A 68 5.47 -0.03 5.17
C CYS A 68 6.84 -0.05 5.87
N GLY A 69 6.90 -0.36 7.17
CA GLY A 69 8.13 -0.41 7.95
C GLY A 69 8.74 0.95 8.31
N LYS A 70 8.07 2.07 8.00
CA LYS A 70 8.56 3.40 8.40
C LYS A 70 8.38 3.62 9.90
N ASP A 71 9.43 4.09 10.54
CA ASP A 71 9.50 4.29 11.98
C ASP A 71 9.51 5.77 12.39
N TYR A 72 9.05 6.04 13.62
CA TYR A 72 8.83 7.38 14.15
C TYR A 72 9.26 7.47 15.62
N THR A 73 9.75 8.64 16.04
CA THR A 73 10.12 8.93 17.44
C THR A 73 8.91 9.16 18.35
N ARG A 74 7.74 9.45 17.76
CA ARG A 74 6.48 9.79 18.43
C ARG A 74 5.29 9.09 17.77
N SER A 75 4.19 8.97 18.50
CA SER A 75 2.96 8.33 18.00
C SER A 75 2.12 9.24 17.08
N ASP A 76 2.16 10.57 17.25
CA ASP A 76 1.36 11.48 16.43
C ASP A 76 1.78 11.55 14.95
N PRO A 77 3.07 11.54 14.58
CA PRO A 77 3.45 11.46 13.17
C PRO A 77 3.10 10.09 12.57
N LEU A 78 3.24 9.00 13.34
CA LEU A 78 2.78 7.67 12.92
C LEU A 78 1.27 7.67 12.66
N LYS A 79 0.44 8.22 13.56
CA LYS A 79 -1.01 8.31 13.34
C LYS A 79 -1.36 9.09 12.07
N LYS A 80 -0.73 10.25 11.85
CA LYS A 80 -0.91 11.03 10.61
C LYS A 80 -0.47 10.27 9.36
N HIS A 81 0.58 9.45 9.49
CA HIS A 81 1.04 8.58 8.42
C HIS A 81 0.06 7.42 8.14
N LEU A 82 -0.50 6.79 9.17
CA LEU A 82 -1.50 5.72 9.02
C LEU A 82 -2.79 6.23 8.34
N LEU A 83 -3.21 7.47 8.62
CA LEU A 83 -4.32 8.10 7.90
C LEU A 83 -4.07 8.18 6.38
N ARG A 84 -2.80 8.29 5.95
CA ARG A 84 -2.46 8.25 4.52
C ARG A 84 -2.61 6.84 3.96
N HIS A 85 -2.26 5.81 4.74
CA HIS A 85 -2.51 4.43 4.35
C HIS A 85 -4.01 4.17 4.21
N GLU A 86 -4.83 4.51 5.22
CA GLU A 86 -6.30 4.35 5.14
C GLU A 86 -6.91 5.01 3.89
N ALA A 87 -6.45 6.22 3.55
CA ALA A 87 -6.91 6.93 2.35
C ALA A 87 -6.47 6.27 1.04
N VAL A 88 -5.26 5.68 1.01
CA VAL A 88 -4.73 4.96 -0.15
C VAL A 88 -5.39 3.58 -0.27
N ASP A 89 -5.56 2.87 0.85
CA ASP A 89 -6.19 1.56 0.93
C ASP A 89 -7.65 1.64 0.48
N SER A 90 -8.41 2.65 0.92
CA SER A 90 -9.77 2.90 0.43
C SER A 90 -9.83 3.19 -1.08
N LYS A 91 -8.85 3.93 -1.63
CA LYS A 91 -8.75 4.17 -3.08
C LYS A 91 -8.41 2.88 -3.83
N ASN A 92 -7.49 2.08 -3.29
CA ASN A 92 -7.09 0.81 -3.87
C ASN A 92 -8.27 -0.18 -3.88
N GLU A 93 -9.04 -0.27 -2.79
CA GLU A 93 -10.28 -1.06 -2.73
C GLU A 93 -11.29 -0.60 -3.79
N ASN A 94 -11.47 0.73 -3.96
CA ASN A 94 -12.34 1.26 -5.01
C ASN A 94 -11.85 0.90 -6.42
N LEU A 95 -10.53 0.95 -6.66
CA LEU A 95 -9.91 0.55 -7.92
C LEU A 95 -10.08 -0.95 -8.19
N ILE A 96 -9.88 -1.80 -7.18
CA ILE A 96 -10.11 -3.25 -7.27
C ILE A 96 -11.57 -3.51 -7.69
N ARG A 97 -12.55 -2.89 -7.02
CA ARG A 97 -13.97 -3.03 -7.39
C ARG A 97 -14.26 -2.59 -8.83
N LYS A 98 -13.61 -1.52 -9.31
CA LYS A 98 -13.73 -1.08 -10.72
C LYS A 98 -13.10 -2.08 -11.69
N ILE A 99 -11.94 -2.64 -11.36
CA ILE A 99 -11.26 -3.67 -12.15
C ILE A 99 -12.11 -4.94 -12.21
N GLU A 100 -12.70 -5.36 -11.09
CA GLU A 100 -13.60 -6.51 -11.02
C GLU A 100 -14.85 -6.30 -11.89
N TYR A 101 -15.48 -5.12 -11.81
CA TYR A 101 -16.63 -4.77 -12.67
C TYR A 101 -16.27 -4.80 -14.17
N LEU A 102 -15.13 -4.22 -14.55
CA LEU A 102 -14.65 -4.28 -15.93
C LEU A 102 -14.35 -5.72 -16.37
N GLY A 103 -13.80 -6.54 -15.48
CA GLY A 103 -13.60 -7.97 -15.71
C GLY A 103 -14.90 -8.73 -15.98
N GLN A 104 -15.98 -8.41 -15.26
CA GLN A 104 -17.31 -8.99 -15.49
C GLN A 104 -17.87 -8.58 -16.85
N LEU A 105 -17.81 -7.30 -17.22
CA LEU A 105 -18.25 -6.80 -18.54
C LEU A 105 -17.45 -7.44 -19.69
N LEU A 106 -16.14 -7.60 -19.53
CA LEU A 106 -15.30 -8.27 -20.52
C LEU A 106 -15.70 -9.75 -20.68
N ALA A 107 -16.05 -10.42 -19.59
CA ALA A 107 -16.55 -11.80 -19.64
C ALA A 107 -17.91 -11.90 -20.35
N GLU A 108 -18.81 -10.93 -20.15
CA GLU A 108 -20.08 -10.82 -20.87
C GLU A 108 -19.86 -10.61 -22.37
N TYR A 109 -19.03 -9.62 -22.73
CA TYR A 109 -18.68 -9.35 -24.13
C TYR A 109 -18.07 -10.58 -24.81
N ARG A 110 -17.19 -11.30 -24.10
CA ARG A 110 -16.58 -12.54 -24.61
C ARG A 110 -17.61 -13.64 -24.85
N ARG A 111 -18.59 -13.81 -23.95
CA ARG A 111 -19.68 -14.80 -24.13
C ARG A 111 -20.52 -14.47 -25.35
N GLU A 112 -20.88 -13.20 -25.51
CA GLU A 112 -21.71 -12.75 -26.61
C GLU A 112 -20.98 -12.86 -27.96
N SER A 113 -19.70 -12.49 -28.00
CA SER A 113 -18.86 -12.68 -29.17
C SER A 113 -18.76 -14.15 -29.59
N LEU A 114 -18.60 -15.07 -28.63
CA LEU A 114 -18.56 -16.51 -28.92
C LEU A 114 -19.90 -17.02 -29.46
N ARG A 115 -21.03 -16.54 -28.92
CA ARG A 115 -22.38 -16.86 -29.41
C ARG A 115 -22.54 -16.47 -30.88
N ILE A 116 -22.20 -15.23 -31.21
CA ILE A 116 -22.25 -14.71 -32.59
C ILE A 116 -21.35 -15.52 -33.52
N MET A 117 -20.13 -15.87 -33.09
CA MET A 117 -19.22 -16.69 -33.89
C MET A 117 -19.81 -18.07 -34.21
N ASN A 118 -20.42 -18.74 -33.22
CA ASN A 118 -21.08 -20.03 -33.43
C ASN A 118 -22.27 -19.91 -34.40
N ASP A 119 -23.06 -18.83 -34.31
CA ASP A 119 -24.17 -18.56 -35.23
C ASP A 119 -23.66 -18.37 -36.68
N ILE A 120 -22.55 -17.64 -36.86
CA ILE A 120 -21.89 -17.45 -38.17
C ILE A 120 -21.42 -18.79 -38.74
N GLU A 121 -20.81 -19.65 -37.92
CA GLU A 121 -20.35 -20.97 -38.37
C GLU A 121 -21.50 -21.89 -38.78
N SER A 122 -22.61 -21.85 -38.04
CA SER A 122 -23.85 -22.58 -38.37
C SER A 122 -24.43 -22.10 -39.69
N ILE A 123 -24.53 -20.78 -39.90
CA ILE A 123 -24.99 -20.19 -41.18
C ILE A 123 -24.05 -20.60 -42.32
N ARG A 124 -22.73 -20.55 -42.13
CA ARG A 124 -21.73 -20.97 -43.13
C ARG A 124 -21.94 -22.43 -43.53
N TYR A 125 -22.14 -23.32 -42.56
CA TYR A 125 -22.42 -24.74 -42.81
C TYR A 125 -23.70 -24.93 -43.63
N ASN A 126 -24.78 -24.24 -43.27
CA ASN A 126 -26.06 -24.32 -43.98
C ASN A 126 -25.94 -23.82 -45.43
N ILE A 127 -25.25 -22.69 -45.65
CA ILE A 127 -24.99 -22.17 -47.00
C ILE A 127 -24.21 -23.19 -47.83
N GLN A 128 -23.15 -23.78 -47.28
CA GLN A 128 -22.36 -24.81 -47.96
C GLN A 128 -23.20 -26.04 -48.33
N ALA A 129 -24.07 -26.50 -47.43
CA ALA A 129 -24.98 -27.63 -47.69
C ALA A 129 -25.97 -27.31 -48.81
N MET A 130 -26.56 -26.11 -48.81
CA MET A 130 -27.44 -25.63 -49.87
C MET A 130 -26.71 -25.53 -51.22
N SER A 131 -25.49 -24.99 -51.24
CA SER A 131 -24.67 -24.91 -52.47
C SER A 131 -24.38 -26.30 -53.05
N ARG A 132 -24.09 -27.31 -52.21
CA ARG A 132 -23.91 -28.70 -52.66
C ARG A 132 -25.17 -29.29 -53.26
N LYS A 133 -26.33 -29.03 -52.64
CA LYS A 133 -27.64 -29.50 -53.14
C LYS A 133 -27.95 -28.91 -54.52
N ILE A 134 -27.78 -27.59 -54.68
CA ILE A 134 -27.96 -26.89 -55.97
C ILE A 134 -27.00 -27.47 -57.02
N ALA A 135 -25.74 -27.71 -56.68
CA ALA A 135 -24.76 -28.29 -57.59
C ALA A 135 -25.12 -29.72 -58.05
N TYR A 136 -25.75 -30.53 -57.19
CA TYR A 136 -26.24 -31.86 -57.53
C TYR A 136 -27.46 -31.80 -58.47
N GLU A 137 -28.45 -30.97 -58.14
CA GLU A 137 -29.68 -30.80 -58.92
C GLU A 137 -29.40 -30.25 -60.33
N THR A 138 -28.47 -29.29 -60.44
CA THR A 138 -28.06 -28.72 -61.74
C THR A 138 -27.24 -29.67 -62.61
N LYS A 139 -26.48 -30.60 -62.02
CA LYS A 139 -25.80 -31.68 -62.77
C LYS A 139 -26.79 -32.72 -63.29
N GLY A 140 -27.75 -33.14 -62.44
CA GLY A 140 -28.79 -34.10 -62.82
C GLY A 140 -29.62 -33.63 -64.01
N ASN A 141 -30.02 -32.35 -64.03
CA ASN A 141 -30.77 -31.76 -65.14
C ASN A 141 -29.96 -31.59 -66.44
N LYS A 142 -28.63 -31.49 -66.35
CA LYS A 142 -27.75 -31.44 -67.54
C LYS A 142 -27.50 -32.82 -68.15
N SER A 143 -27.64 -33.90 -67.38
CA SER A 143 -27.49 -35.28 -67.87
C SER A 143 -28.77 -35.89 -68.45
N SER A 144 -29.92 -35.23 -68.28
CA SER A 144 -31.23 -35.66 -68.79
C SER A 144 -31.71 -34.86 -70.02
N LEU A 145 -30.89 -33.94 -70.52
CA LEU A 145 -31.06 -33.20 -71.78
C LEU A 145 -29.99 -33.66 -72.78
#